data_AF-A0A8F9TTT0-F1
#
_entry.id   AF-A0A8F9TTT0-F1
#
_cell.length_a   1.000
_cell.length_b   1.000
_cell.length_c   1.000
_cell.angle_alpha   90.00
_cell.angle_beta   90.00
_cell.angle_gamma   90.00
#
_symmetry.space_group_name_H-M   'P 1'
#
loop_
_entity.id
_entity.type
_entity.pdbx_description
1 polymer ?
#
loop_
_entity_poly.entity_id
_entity_poly.type
_entity_poly.pdbx_seq_one_letter_code
_entity_poly.pdbx_strand_id
1 'polypeptide(L)'
;MNRDHLYIIKSGFQHEGHGPYYCPGCAEMVGLLEFYPELKEHVEIHWVDFARPRPELVELLGAENQSCPVLVLAAAPANLPSGLIIHSAHGRSFIEGTREIGLYLAHVRGTGRPFPP
;
A
#
# COMPACT_ATOMS: atom_id res chain seq x y z
N MET A 1 -3.02 -1.91 19.60
CA MET A 1 -1.93 -2.54 18.82
C MET A 1 -1.90 -1.84 17.48
N ASN A 2 -0.79 -1.23 17.09
CA ASN A 2 -0.72 -0.51 15.81
C ASN A 2 -0.79 -1.53 14.66
N ARG A 3 -1.69 -1.30 13.71
CA ARG A 3 -1.81 -2.05 12.45
C ARG A 3 -1.00 -1.34 11.38
N ASP A 4 -0.59 -2.08 10.34
CA ASP A 4 -0.02 -1.44 9.16
C ASP A 4 -1.16 -0.73 8.40
N HIS A 5 -0.88 0.43 7.78
CA HIS A 5 -1.88 1.23 7.07
C HIS A 5 -1.64 1.13 5.57
N LEU A 6 -2.60 0.57 4.83
CA LEU A 6 -2.56 0.44 3.38
C LEU A 6 -3.39 1.54 2.72
N TYR A 7 -2.73 2.38 1.93
CA TYR A 7 -3.37 3.46 1.20
C TYR A 7 -3.63 3.06 -0.26
N ILE A 8 -4.90 3.14 -0.67
CA ILE A 8 -5.40 2.72 -1.97
C ILE A 8 -6.16 3.89 -2.61
N ILE A 9 -5.91 4.16 -3.90
CA ILE A 9 -6.67 5.18 -4.64
C ILE A 9 -8.08 4.63 -4.92
N LYS A 10 -9.11 5.43 -4.59
CA LYS A 10 -10.51 5.15 -4.97
C LYS A 10 -10.62 4.98 -6.48
N SER A 11 -11.32 3.94 -6.94
CA SER A 11 -11.62 3.74 -8.36
C SER A 11 -12.64 4.76 -8.87
N GLY A 12 -12.76 4.87 -10.19
CA GLY A 12 -13.75 5.73 -10.83
C GLY A 12 -13.33 7.20 -10.97
N PHE A 13 -12.05 7.53 -10.74
CA PHE A 13 -11.58 8.91 -10.82
C PHE A 13 -11.49 9.42 -12.27
N GLN A 14 -11.58 10.73 -12.43
CA GLN A 14 -11.33 11.44 -13.67
C GLN A 14 -9.89 11.97 -13.69
N HIS A 15 -9.26 12.02 -14.86
CA HIS A 15 -7.96 12.65 -15.05
C HIS A 15 -7.96 13.37 -16.39
N GLU A 16 -7.59 14.66 -16.37
CA GLU A 16 -7.49 15.51 -17.58
C GLU A 16 -8.77 15.51 -18.44
N GLY A 17 -9.95 15.46 -17.81
CA GLY A 17 -11.23 15.45 -18.51
C GLY A 17 -11.66 14.10 -19.08
N HIS A 18 -10.92 13.03 -18.81
CA HIS A 18 -11.23 11.67 -19.24
C HIS A 18 -11.45 10.72 -18.03
N GLY A 19 -12.10 9.58 -18.30
CA GLY A 19 -12.35 8.52 -17.32
C GLY A 19 -13.67 7.79 -17.61
N PRO A 20 -14.18 6.99 -16.66
CA PRO A 20 -13.60 6.70 -15.34
C PRO A 20 -12.35 5.80 -15.42
N TYR A 21 -11.38 6.05 -14.54
CA TYR A 21 -10.15 5.26 -14.42
C TYR A 21 -10.06 4.50 -13.09
N TYR A 22 -9.15 3.53 -13.03
CA TYR A 22 -8.70 2.89 -11.80
C TYR A 22 -7.17 2.80 -11.81
N CYS A 23 -6.55 2.77 -10.63
CA CYS A 23 -5.12 2.53 -10.50
C CYS A 23 -4.87 1.01 -10.53
N PRO A 24 -4.11 0.45 -11.50
CA PRO A 24 -3.92 -1.00 -11.62
C PRO A 24 -3.32 -1.64 -10.37
N GLY A 25 -2.27 -1.05 -9.80
CA GLY A 25 -1.64 -1.59 -8.58
C GLY A 25 -2.57 -1.56 -7.37
N CYS A 26 -3.39 -0.52 -7.25
CA CYS A 26 -4.43 -0.44 -6.21
C CYS A 26 -5.51 -1.52 -6.42
N ALA A 27 -5.93 -1.78 -7.65
CA ALA A 27 -6.91 -2.82 -7.96
C ALA A 27 -6.36 -4.22 -7.63
N GLU A 28 -5.08 -4.47 -7.90
CA GLU A 28 -4.42 -5.72 -7.51
C GLU A 28 -4.37 -5.89 -5.99
N MET A 29 -4.05 -4.82 -5.22
CA MET A 29 -4.14 -4.88 -3.76
C MET A 29 -5.55 -5.19 -3.26
N VAL A 30 -6.58 -4.63 -3.90
CA VAL A 30 -7.98 -4.97 -3.58
C VAL A 30 -8.25 -6.45 -3.88
N GLY A 31 -7.80 -6.97 -5.02
CA GLY A 31 -7.90 -8.40 -5.33
C GLY A 31 -7.22 -9.28 -4.28
N LEU A 32 -6.01 -8.91 -3.83
CA LEU A 32 -5.32 -9.63 -2.75
C LEU A 32 -6.12 -9.62 -1.44
N LEU A 33 -6.70 -8.48 -1.07
CA LEU A 33 -7.55 -8.36 0.12
C LEU A 33 -8.86 -9.17 0.01
N GLU A 34 -9.37 -9.41 -1.19
CA GLU A 34 -10.52 -10.29 -1.42
C GLU A 34 -10.13 -11.78 -1.41
N PHE A 35 -8.94 -12.13 -1.90
CA PHE A 35 -8.42 -13.50 -1.82
C PHE A 35 -8.05 -13.91 -0.40
N TYR A 36 -7.61 -12.95 0.43
CA TYR A 36 -7.19 -13.14 1.82
C TYR A 36 -7.91 -12.14 2.74
N PRO A 37 -9.23 -12.31 2.99
CA PRO A 37 -10.03 -11.36 3.77
C PRO A 37 -9.54 -11.16 5.21
N GLU A 38 -8.83 -12.12 5.79
CA GLU A 38 -8.18 -12.03 7.10
C GLU A 38 -7.16 -10.89 7.20
N LEU A 39 -6.61 -10.43 6.07
CA LEU A 39 -5.73 -9.25 6.05
C LEU A 39 -6.43 -7.99 6.58
N LYS A 40 -7.76 -7.88 6.41
CA LYS A 40 -8.54 -6.72 6.86
C LYS A 40 -8.61 -6.61 8.39
N GLU A 41 -8.27 -7.67 9.11
CA GLU A 41 -8.15 -7.66 10.58
C GLU A 41 -6.80 -7.07 11.03
N HIS A 42 -5.77 -7.19 10.19
CA HIS A 42 -4.38 -6.85 10.50
C HIS A 42 -3.87 -5.57 9.85
N VAL A 43 -4.50 -5.16 8.75
CA VAL A 43 -4.14 -3.98 7.96
C VAL A 43 -5.32 -3.01 7.95
N GLU A 44 -5.06 -1.75 8.29
CA GLU A 44 -6.03 -0.69 8.17
C GLU A 44 -6.02 -0.13 6.74
N ILE A 45 -7.18 -0.10 6.09
CA ILE A 45 -7.28 0.28 4.67
C ILE A 45 -7.81 1.70 4.57
N HIS A 46 -7.01 2.58 3.97
CA HIS A 46 -7.31 3.98 3.74
C HIS A 46 -7.56 4.21 2.24
N TRP A 47 -8.78 4.64 1.91
CA TRP A 47 -9.15 4.99 0.55
C TRP A 47 -8.94 6.47 0.30
N VAL A 48 -7.96 6.81 -0.53
CA VAL A 48 -7.58 8.19 -0.82
C VAL A 48 -8.01 8.60 -2.23
N ASP A 49 -8.17 9.91 -2.44
CA ASP A 49 -8.52 10.42 -3.76
C ASP A 49 -7.30 10.36 -4.72
N PHE A 50 -7.59 10.30 -6.02
CA PHE A 50 -6.54 10.31 -7.04
C PHE A 50 -5.78 11.64 -7.06
N ALA A 51 -6.47 12.76 -6.82
CA ALA A 51 -5.87 14.09 -6.86
C ALA A 51 -4.74 14.25 -5.84
N ARG A 52 -3.67 14.94 -6.25
CA ARG A 52 -2.61 15.40 -5.35
C ARG A 52 -2.88 16.85 -4.94
N PRO A 53 -2.47 17.29 -3.74
CA PRO A 53 -1.81 16.51 -2.68
C PRO A 53 -2.79 15.54 -1.98
N ARG A 54 -2.28 14.43 -1.47
CA ARG A 54 -3.02 13.47 -0.62
C ARG A 54 -2.71 13.75 0.85
N PRO A 55 -3.53 14.53 1.58
CA PRO A 55 -3.11 15.18 2.82
C PRO A 55 -2.53 14.23 3.86
N GLU A 56 -3.18 13.08 4.06
CA GLU A 56 -2.75 12.08 5.05
C GLU A 56 -1.36 11.50 4.74
N LEU A 57 -1.08 11.19 3.46
CA LEU A 57 0.25 10.72 3.05
C LEU A 57 1.30 11.83 3.12
N VAL A 58 0.93 13.07 2.78
CA VAL A 58 1.85 14.21 2.90
C VAL A 58 2.25 14.46 4.34
N GLU A 59 1.32 14.36 5.28
CA GLU A 59 1.59 14.46 6.71
C GLU A 59 2.52 13.33 7.18
N LEU A 60 2.18 12.08 6.82
CA LEU A 60 2.89 10.89 7.31
C LEU A 60 4.27 10.68 6.68
N LEU A 61 4.43 10.95 5.39
CA LEU A 61 5.59 10.56 4.58
C LEU A 61 6.23 11.73 3.81
N GLY A 62 5.63 12.92 3.84
CA GLY A 62 6.09 14.08 3.07
C GLY A 62 5.49 14.16 1.66
N ALA A 63 5.57 15.34 1.05
CA ALA A 63 4.93 15.64 -0.24
C ALA A 63 5.44 14.77 -1.41
N GLU A 64 6.67 14.27 -1.32
CA GLU A 64 7.29 13.44 -2.35
C GLU A 64 6.78 11.98 -2.31
N ASN A 65 6.33 11.49 -1.15
CA ASN A 65 6.01 10.07 -0.90
C ASN A 65 4.50 9.85 -0.77
N GLN A 66 3.75 10.25 -1.80
CA GLN A 66 2.28 10.13 -1.81
C GLN A 66 1.78 9.19 -2.92
N SER A 67 2.64 8.31 -3.46
CA SER A 67 2.26 7.30 -4.45
C SER A 67 1.37 6.22 -3.82
N CYS A 68 0.52 5.57 -4.62
CA CYS A 68 -0.32 4.45 -4.17
C CYS A 68 -0.25 3.29 -5.19
N PRO A 69 -0.33 2.02 -4.75
CA PRO A 69 -0.51 1.61 -3.36
C PRO A 69 0.76 1.82 -2.52
N VAL A 70 0.56 2.15 -1.25
CA VAL A 70 1.66 2.26 -0.27
C VAL A 70 1.20 1.68 1.07
N LEU A 71 2.08 0.91 1.71
CA LEU A 71 1.85 0.33 3.03
C LEU A 71 2.76 1.03 4.05
N VAL A 72 2.18 1.81 4.95
CA VAL A 72 2.88 2.43 6.08
C VAL A 72 2.91 1.44 7.24
N LEU A 73 4.11 1.12 7.71
CA LEU A 73 4.31 0.08 8.72
C LEU A 73 4.07 0.63 10.13
N ALA A 74 3.37 -0.14 10.95
CA ALA A 74 3.24 0.13 12.39
C ALA A 74 4.58 0.10 13.12
N ALA A 75 5.44 -0.84 12.71
CA ALA A 75 6.80 -1.02 13.17
C ALA A 75 7.61 -1.72 12.07
N ALA A 76 8.88 -1.35 11.92
CA ALA A 76 9.78 -2.07 11.02
C ALA A 76 10.03 -3.50 11.58
N PRO A 77 9.79 -4.57 10.81
CA PRO A 77 10.05 -5.92 11.28
C PRO A 77 11.56 -6.19 11.39
N ALA A 78 11.94 -6.95 12.41
CA ALA A 78 13.34 -7.31 12.65
C ALA A 78 13.91 -8.29 11.60
N ASN A 79 13.05 -9.12 11.01
CA ASN A 79 13.43 -10.13 10.02
C ASN A 79 12.57 -9.95 8.78
N LEU A 80 13.20 -9.53 7.67
CA LEU A 80 12.54 -9.34 6.38
C LEU A 80 13.20 -10.22 5.32
N PRO A 81 12.46 -10.62 4.28
CA PRO A 81 13.05 -11.27 3.12
C PRO A 81 14.17 -10.42 2.51
N SER A 82 15.28 -11.06 2.14
CA SER A 82 16.38 -10.40 1.45
C SER A 82 15.89 -9.73 0.16
N GLY A 83 16.25 -8.46 -0.04
CA GLY A 83 15.90 -7.69 -1.24
C GLY A 83 14.54 -6.98 -1.17
N LEU A 84 13.78 -7.10 -0.08
CA LEU A 84 12.61 -6.25 0.14
C LEU A 84 13.06 -4.83 0.48
N ILE A 85 12.59 -3.84 -0.27
CA ILE A 85 12.95 -2.43 -0.07
C ILE A 85 11.95 -1.82 0.91
N ILE A 86 12.47 -1.30 2.02
CA ILE A 86 11.72 -0.45 2.96
C ILE A 86 12.24 0.97 2.85
N HIS A 87 11.33 1.88 2.60
CA HIS A 87 11.58 3.31 2.58
C HIS A 87 11.36 3.90 3.97
N SER A 88 11.94 5.07 4.22
CA SER A 88 11.75 5.82 5.46
C SER A 88 11.59 7.31 5.17
N ALA A 89 10.56 7.91 5.74
CA ALA A 89 10.31 9.34 5.67
C ALA A 89 9.55 9.79 6.91
N HIS A 90 9.87 10.98 7.42
CA HIS A 90 9.22 11.57 8.60
C HIS A 90 9.16 10.62 9.82
N GLY A 91 10.18 9.76 9.99
CA GLY A 91 10.25 8.79 11.07
C GLY A 91 9.30 7.58 10.92
N ARG A 92 8.68 7.40 9.76
CA ARG A 92 7.84 6.25 9.40
C ARG A 92 8.55 5.36 8.39
N SER A 93 8.39 4.05 8.54
CA SER A 93 8.79 3.07 7.53
C SER A 93 7.61 2.73 6.64
N PHE A 94 7.85 2.60 5.34
CA PHE A 94 6.80 2.27 4.37
C PHE A 94 7.33 1.45 3.20
N ILE A 95 6.42 0.78 2.50
CA ILE A 95 6.69 -0.04 1.32
C ILE A 95 5.83 0.50 0.18
N GLU A 96 6.46 0.85 -0.93
CA GLU A 96 5.79 1.25 -2.16
C GLU A 96 5.78 0.10 -3.15
N GLY A 97 4.74 0.05 -3.99
CA GLY A 97 4.66 -0.95 -5.06
C GLY A 97 3.92 -2.21 -4.65
N THR A 98 3.03 -2.67 -5.53
CA THR A 98 2.15 -3.80 -5.25
C THR A 98 2.92 -5.10 -4.98
N ARG A 99 4.01 -5.32 -5.73
CA ARG A 99 4.81 -6.54 -5.62
C ARG A 99 5.51 -6.63 -4.27
N GLU A 100 6.14 -5.54 -3.84
CA GLU A 100 6.86 -5.43 -2.58
C GLU A 100 5.89 -5.57 -1.41
N ILE A 101 4.74 -4.90 -1.47
CA ILE A 101 3.67 -5.04 -0.48
C ILE A 101 3.18 -6.50 -0.42
N GLY A 102 2.94 -7.14 -1.57
CA GLY A 102 2.52 -8.54 -1.63
C GLY A 102 3.55 -9.52 -1.05
N LEU A 103 4.84 -9.32 -1.33
CA LEU A 103 5.93 -10.11 -0.73
C LEU A 103 6.00 -9.93 0.79
N TYR A 104 5.84 -8.70 1.27
CA TYR A 104 5.79 -8.38 2.69
C TYR A 104 4.62 -9.09 3.38
N LEU A 105 3.41 -8.94 2.86
CA LEU A 105 2.20 -9.55 3.42
C LEU A 105 2.28 -11.08 3.40
N ALA A 106 2.83 -11.67 2.34
CA ALA A 106 3.09 -13.11 2.29
C ALA A 106 4.05 -13.57 3.39
N HIS A 107 5.06 -12.75 3.71
CA HIS A 107 6.02 -13.06 4.77
C HIS A 107 5.42 -12.95 6.17
N VAL A 108 4.75 -11.82 6.48
CA VAL A 108 4.28 -11.52 7.84
C VAL A 108 2.90 -12.09 8.17
N ARG A 109 2.09 -12.42 7.15
CA ARG A 109 0.71 -12.92 7.31
C ARG A 109 0.45 -14.26 6.62
N GLY A 110 1.39 -14.79 5.84
CA GLY A 110 1.26 -16.11 5.22
C GLY A 110 0.36 -16.16 3.99
N THR A 111 0.08 -15.02 3.34
CA THR A 111 -0.66 -14.99 2.07
C THR A 111 0.15 -15.59 0.91
N GLY A 112 -0.50 -15.80 -0.24
CA GLY A 112 0.16 -16.16 -1.48
C GLY A 112 1.19 -15.11 -1.89
N ARG A 113 2.29 -15.56 -2.50
CA ARG A 113 3.34 -14.69 -3.04
C ARG A 113 2.98 -14.26 -4.46
N PRO A 114 3.32 -13.03 -4.88
CA PRO A 114 3.19 -12.65 -6.29
C PRO A 114 4.04 -13.57 -7.17
N PHE A 115 3.49 -13.99 -8.32
CA PHE A 115 4.23 -14.79 -9.29
C PHE A 115 5.49 -14.03 -9.75
N PRO A 116 6.65 -14.70 -9.92
CA PRO A 116 7.84 -14.06 -10.46
C PRO A 116 7.61 -13.52 -11.88
N PRO A 117 8.33 -12.46 -12.29
CA PRO A 117 8.30 -11.99 -13.68
C PRO A 117 8.81 -13.04 -14.67
#